data_AF-A0A1E2RXT9-F1
#
_entry.id   AF-A0A1E2RXT9-F1
#
_cell.length_a   1.000
_cell.length_b   1.000
_cell.length_c   1.000
_cell.angle_alpha   90.00
_cell.angle_beta   90.00
_cell.angle_gamma   90.00
#
_symmetry.space_group_name_H-M   'P 1'
#
loop_
_entity.id
_entity.type
_entity.pdbx_description
1 polymer ?
#
loop_
_entity_poly.entity_id
_entity_poly.type
_entity_poly.pdbx_seq_one_letter_code
_entity_poly.pdbx_strand_id
1 'polypeptide(L)' 'MRGLIAILFSLYSGKPADEILKIDADEMLTRLHLTEHLTPQRSNGLSAMVRRIRADASTALEGSPAVG' A
#
# COMPACT_ATOMS: atom_id res chain seq x y z
N MET A 1 11.19 -14.20 -3.53
CA MET A 1 10.77 -13.10 -2.61
C MET A 1 9.23 -13.09 -2.53
N ARG A 2 8.60 -13.68 -1.50
CA ARG A 2 7.12 -13.70 -1.33
C ARG A 2 6.62 -12.85 -0.14
N GLY A 3 7.48 -12.55 0.84
CA GLY A 3 7.06 -11.95 2.11
C GLY A 3 6.55 -10.50 2.03
N LEU A 4 7.22 -9.61 1.29
CA LEU A 4 6.82 -8.20 1.22
C LEU A 4 5.48 -7.99 0.52
N ILE A 5 5.23 -8.80 -0.51
CA ILE A 5 3.97 -8.79 -1.23
C ILE A 5 2.83 -9.27 -0.32
N ALA A 6 3.06 -10.32 0.48
CA ALA A 6 2.07 -10.81 1.44
C ALA A 6 1.67 -9.74 2.47
N ILE A 7 2.62 -8.91 2.91
CA ILE A 7 2.36 -7.81 3.86
C ILE A 7 1.49 -6.74 3.21
N LEU A 8 1.77 -6.37 1.95
CA LEU A 8 0.91 -5.45 1.20
C LEU A 8 -0.50 -6.01 0.98
N PHE A 9 -0.62 -7.29 0.65
CA PHE A 9 -1.93 -7.94 0.56
C PHE A 9 -2.67 -7.88 1.90
N SER A 10 -2.00 -8.15 3.01
CA SER A 10 -2.64 -8.06 4.33
C SER A 10 -3.09 -6.64 4.69
N LEU A 11 -2.38 -5.60 4.20
CA LEU A 11 -2.74 -4.20 4.47
C LEU A 11 -3.94 -3.73 3.64
N TYR A 12 -4.00 -4.13 2.37
CA TYR A 12 -4.91 -3.50 1.39
C TYR A 12 -6.01 -4.41 0.86
N SER A 13 -5.90 -5.73 0.97
CA SER A 13 -6.86 -6.65 0.35
C SER A 13 -8.26 -6.47 0.93
N GLY A 14 -9.26 -6.45 0.04
CA GLY A 14 -10.67 -6.30 0.39
C GLY A 14 -11.12 -4.91 0.80
N LYS A 15 -10.21 -3.92 0.82
CA LYS A 15 -10.56 -2.54 1.19
C LYS A 15 -11.06 -1.73 0.01
N PRO A 16 -12.08 -0.87 0.20
CA PRO A 16 -12.48 0.08 -0.82
C PRO A 16 -11.40 1.14 -1.02
N ALA A 17 -11.43 1.81 -2.18
CA ALA A 17 -10.39 2.75 -2.59
C ALA A 17 -10.20 3.91 -1.60
N ASP A 18 -11.28 4.41 -0.99
CA ASP A 18 -11.20 5.48 0.02
C ASP A 18 -10.52 5.02 1.32
N GLU A 19 -10.73 3.77 1.74
CA GLU A 19 -10.02 3.17 2.88
C GLU A 19 -8.54 2.96 2.56
N ILE A 20 -8.21 2.51 1.34
CA ILE A 20 -6.82 2.33 0.90
C ILE A 20 -6.05 3.65 1.03
N LEU A 21 -6.65 4.77 0.63
CA LEU A 21 -6.02 6.09 0.72
C LEU A 21 -5.87 6.61 2.15
N LYS A 22 -6.71 6.17 3.09
CA LYS A 22 -6.63 6.54 4.51
C LYS A 22 -5.55 5.78 5.28
N ILE A 23 -5.02 4.69 4.73
CA ILE A 23 -3.96 3.91 5.38
C ILE A 23 -2.64 4.68 5.34
N ASP A 24 -2.02 4.89 6.50
CA ASP A 24 -0.61 5.29 6.59
C ASP A 24 0.29 4.05 6.46
N ALA A 25 0.78 3.82 5.24
CA ALA A 25 1.60 2.66 4.94
C ALA A 25 2.98 2.75 5.60
N ASP A 26 3.54 3.95 5.71
CA ASP A 26 4.90 4.16 6.22
C ASP A 26 4.92 3.95 7.75
N GLU A 27 3.89 4.43 8.45
CA GLU A 27 3.70 4.15 9.87
C GLU A 27 3.54 2.65 10.13
N MET A 28 2.69 1.97 9.35
CA MET A 28 2.45 0.54 9.51
C MET A 28 3.71 -0.31 9.25
N LEU A 29 4.47 0.02 8.22
CA LEU A 29 5.72 -0.69 7.90
C LEU A 29 6.81 -0.44 8.96
N THR A 30 6.84 0.76 9.53
CA THR A 30 7.75 1.13 10.64
C THR A 30 7.40 0.35 11.91
N ARG A 31 6.11 0.25 12.27
CA ARG A 31 5.63 -0.54 13.43
C ARG A 31 5.99 -2.03 13.32
N LEU A 32 6.13 -2.54 12.10
CA LEU A 32 6.54 -3.92 11.85
C LEU A 32 8.07 -4.11 11.87
N HIS A 33 8.85 -3.06 12.16
CA HIS A 33 10.32 -3.04 12.12
C HIS A 33 10.92 -3.54 10.80
N LEU A 34 10.15 -3.49 9.71
CA LEU A 34 10.56 -4.09 8.43
C LEU A 34 11.63 -3.24 7.76
N THR A 35 11.52 -1.92 7.85
CA THR A 35 12.46 -0.99 7.21
C THR A 35 13.89 -1.15 7.73
N GLU A 36 14.06 -1.54 8.99
CA GLU A 36 15.37 -1.76 9.63
C GLU A 36 16.07 -3.05 9.17
N HIS A 37 15.33 -4.00 8.61
CA HIS A 37 15.84 -5.30 8.17
C HIS A 37 15.91 -5.47 6.65
N LEU A 38 15.53 -4.43 5.89
CA LEU A 38 15.54 -4.46 4.43
C LEU A 38 16.78 -3.78 3.88
N THR A 39 17.35 -4.38 2.84
CA THR A 39 18.34 -3.68 2.02
C THR A 39 17.67 -2.49 1.32
N PRO A 40 18.44 -1.44 0.96
CA PRO A 40 17.90 -0.25 0.29
C PRO A 40 17.08 -0.56 -0.97
N GLN A 41 17.48 -1.57 -1.75
CA GLN A 41 16.74 -1.98 -2.94
C GLN A 41 15.34 -2.54 -2.59
N ARG A 42 15.24 -3.30 -1.50
CA ARG A 42 13.97 -3.91 -1.08
C ARG A 42 13.03 -2.90 -0.44
N SER A 43 13.53 -1.97 0.37
CA SER A 43 12.71 -0.88 0.92
C SER A 43 12.19 0.02 -0.20
N ASN A 44 13.04 0.41 -1.16
CA ASN A 44 12.62 1.20 -2.31
C ASN A 44 11.56 0.49 -3.16
N GLY A 45 11.73 -0.82 -3.40
CA GLY A 45 10.73 -1.63 -4.10
C GLY A 45 9.39 -1.68 -3.36
N LEU A 46 9.41 -1.80 -2.04
CA LEU A 46 8.21 -1.78 -1.20
C LEU A 46 7.48 -0.42 -1.28
N SER A 47 8.21 0.69 -1.11
CA SER A 47 7.66 2.04 -1.22
C SER A 47 7.10 2.32 -2.62
N ALA A 48 7.74 1.82 -3.68
CA ALA A 48 7.23 1.96 -5.05
C ALA A 48 5.89 1.21 -5.24
N MET A 49 5.75 0.02 -4.68
CA MET A 49 4.48 -0.73 -4.70
C MET A 49 3.38 -0.02 -3.92
N VAL A 50 3.68 0.52 -2.73
CA VAL A 50 2.73 1.32 -1.94
C VAL A 50 2.23 2.53 -2.74
N ARG A 51 3.14 3.28 -3.37
CA ARG A 51 2.77 4.44 -4.21
C ARG A 51 1.86 4.04 -5.35
N ARG A 52 2.16 2.92 -6.02
CA ARG A 52 1.32 2.41 -7.12
C ARG A 52 -0.08 2.04 -6.65
N ILE A 53 -0.21 1.31 -5.54
CA ILE A 53 -1.51 0.94 -4.96
C ILE A 53 -2.34 2.18 -4.63
N ARG A 54 -1.72 3.20 -4.03
CA ARG A 54 -2.41 4.47 -3.72
C ARG A 54 -2.81 5.24 -4.98
N ALA A 55 -1.96 5.26 -6.01
CA ALA A 55 -2.31 5.88 -7.28
C ALA A 55 -3.51 5.17 -7.93
N ASP A 56 -3.50 3.85 -7.99
CA ASP A 56 -4.60 3.04 -8.54
C ASP A 56 -5.92 3.29 -7.75
N ALA A 57 -5.84 3.40 -6.42
CA ALA A 57 -7.00 3.74 -5.58
C ALA A 57 -7.52 5.17 -5.83
N SER A 58 -6.63 6.15 -6.00
CA SER A 58 -7.02 7.53 -6.35
C SER A 58 -7.76 7.56 -7.68
N THR A 59 -7.22 6.91 -8.71
CA THR A 59 -7.86 6.83 -10.02
C THR A 59 -9.21 6.12 -9.97
N ALA A 60 -9.35 5.08 -9.14
CA ALA A 60 -10.63 4.39 -8.96
C ALA A 60 -11.73 5.28 -8.34
N LEU A 61 -11.37 6.21 -7.45
CA LEU A 61 -12.31 7.19 -6.89
C LEU A 61 -12.67 8.29 -7.89
N GLU A 62 -11.69 8.78 -8.66
CA GLU A 62 -11.90 9.80 -9.70
C GLU A 62 -12.75 9.28 -10.86
N GLY A 63 -12.60 7.99 -11.20
CA GLY A 63 -13.35 7.32 -12.25
C GLY A 63 -14.68 6.71 -11.82
N SER A 64 -15.04 6.77 -10.53
CA SER A 64 -16.34 6.28 -10.05
C SER A 64 -17.40 7.37 -10.28
N PRO A 65 -18.39 7.19 -11.18
CA PRO A 65 -19.60 7.97 -11.07
C PRO A 65 -20.18 7.64 -9.69
N ALA A 66 -20.45 8.67 -8.89
CA ALA A 66 -21.19 8.50 -7.65
C ALA A 66 -22.51 7.78 -7.98
N VAL A 67 -22.55 6.47 -7.75
CA VAL A 67 -23.79 5.72 -7.80
C VAL A 67 -24.56 6.15 -6.56
N GLY A 68 -25.70 6.81 -6.82
CA GLY A 68 -26.60 7.37 -5.80
C GLY A 68 -27.30 6.33 -4.94
#